data_AF-A0A833AN96-F1
#
_entry.id   AF-A0A833AN96-F1
#
_cell.length_a   1.000
_cell.length_b   1.000
_cell.length_c   1.000
_cell.angle_alpha   90.00
_cell.angle_beta   90.00
_cell.angle_gamma   90.00
#
_symmetry.space_group_name_H-M   'P 1'
#
loop_
_entity.id
_entity.type
_entity.pdbx_description
1 polymer ?
#
loop_
_entity_poly.entity_id
_entity_poly.type
_entity_poly.pdbx_seq_one_letter_code
_entity_poly.pdbx_strand_id
1 'polypeptide(L)'
;PTILQVKTCFDALNRLRCFIQIQIIETLEREWKDDNVSVRPSQRMVGHTAFLVFARRVEYGVKPLQPAKTARVEAERAASTGKYGKHTSTLSHLKM
;
A
#
# COMPACT_ATOMS: atom_id res chain seq x y z
N PRO A 1 -8.50 11.19 -14.92
CA PRO A 1 -8.51 9.72 -14.72
C PRO A 1 -8.81 9.43 -13.26
N THR A 2 -9.73 8.52 -12.95
CA THR A 2 -10.16 8.28 -11.56
C THR A 2 -9.28 7.24 -10.86
N ILE A 3 -9.24 7.28 -9.53
CA ILE A 3 -8.53 6.27 -8.74
C ILE A 3 -9.04 4.85 -9.00
N LEU A 4 -10.32 4.70 -9.39
CA LEU A 4 -10.89 3.41 -9.78
C LEU A 4 -10.31 2.89 -11.11
N GLN A 5 -10.06 3.78 -12.08
CA GLN A 5 -9.36 3.38 -13.32
C GLN A 5 -7.94 2.89 -13.01
N VAL A 6 -7.23 3.58 -12.10
CA VAL A 6 -5.89 3.18 -11.65
C VAL A 6 -5.92 1.83 -10.93
N LYS A 7 -6.90 1.61 -10.05
CA LYS A 7 -7.09 0.34 -9.34
C LYS A 7 -7.32 -0.81 -10.31
N THR A 8 -8.19 -0.62 -11.29
CA THR A 8 -8.45 -1.63 -12.34
C THR A 8 -7.17 -1.97 -13.12
N CYS A 9 -6.36 -0.97 -13.47
CA CYS A 9 -5.06 -1.18 -14.13
C CYS A 9 -4.09 -1.97 -13.23
N PHE A 10 -3.96 -1.58 -11.97
CA PHE A 10 -3.12 -2.26 -10.99
C PHE A 10 -3.51 -3.73 -10.79
N ASP A 11 -4.81 -4.02 -10.68
CA ASP A 11 -5.31 -5.39 -10.53
C ASP A 11 -5.04 -6.23 -11.78
N ALA A 12 -5.20 -5.64 -12.97
CA ALA A 12 -4.89 -6.31 -14.23
C ALA A 12 -3.41 -6.70 -14.31
N LEU A 13 -2.49 -5.79 -13.93
CA LEU A 13 -1.05 -6.07 -13.89
C LEU A 13 -0.71 -7.19 -12.89
N ASN A 14 -1.32 -7.16 -11.71
CA ASN A 14 -1.12 -8.23 -10.71
C ASN A 14 -1.64 -9.59 -11.18
N ARG A 15 -2.77 -9.61 -11.89
CA ARG A 15 -3.37 -10.86 -12.39
C ARG A 15 -2.50 -11.54 -13.44
N LEU A 16 -1.75 -10.79 -14.25
CA LEU A 16 -0.92 -11.35 -15.32
C LEU A 16 0.32 -12.12 -14.83
N ARG A 17 0.73 -11.95 -13.56
CA ARG A 17 1.87 -12.68 -12.94
C ARG A 17 3.21 -12.57 -13.68
N CYS A 18 3.36 -11.62 -14.61
CA CYS A 18 4.59 -11.31 -15.33
C CYS A 18 5.08 -9.87 -15.09
N PHE A 19 4.50 -9.19 -14.09
CA PHE A 19 4.92 -7.86 -13.65
C PHE A 19 5.27 -7.87 -12.16
N ILE A 20 6.37 -7.22 -11.81
CA ILE A 20 6.82 -7.00 -10.44
C ILE A 20 7.10 -5.51 -10.21
N GLN A 21 7.33 -5.14 -8.94
CA GLN A 21 7.63 -3.75 -8.54
C GLN A 21 6.59 -2.76 -9.08
N ILE A 22 5.30 -3.12 -9.00
CA ILE A 22 4.22 -2.25 -9.47
C ILE A 22 4.08 -1.08 -8.51
N GLN A 23 4.19 0.14 -9.02
CA GLN A 23 4.12 1.38 -8.25
C GLN A 23 3.09 2.32 -8.87
N ILE A 24 2.33 3.01 -8.03
CA ILE A 24 1.40 4.06 -8.43
C ILE A 24 1.94 5.38 -7.88
N ILE A 25 2.00 6.40 -8.72
CA ILE A 25 2.33 7.78 -8.34
C ILE A 25 1.18 8.69 -8.75
N GLU A 26 0.81 9.61 -7.87
CA GLU A 26 -0.13 10.72 -8.15
C GLU A 26 0.67 12.01 -8.28
N THR A 27 0.42 12.78 -9.32
CA THR A 27 0.99 14.12 -9.50
C THR A 27 -0.08 15.16 -9.22
N LEU A 28 0.24 16.11 -8.34
CA LEU A 28 -0.60 17.26 -8.03
C LEU A 28 0.05 18.52 -8.59
N GLU A 29 -0.63 19.19 -9.51
CA GLU A 29 -0.22 20.51 -9.97
C GLU A 29 -0.87 21.57 -9.08
N ARG A 30 -0.02 22.43 -8.51
CA ARG A 30 -0.46 23.57 -7.71
C ARG A 30 0.14 24.83 -8.27
N GLU A 31 -0.71 25.69 -8.80
CA GLU A 31 -0.32 27.03 -9.23
C GLU A 31 0.13 27.87 -8.02
N TRP A 32 1.21 28.62 -8.20
CA TRP A 32 1.64 29.68 -7.30
C TRP A 32 1.41 31.02 -7.97
N LYS A 33 0.91 31.98 -7.19
CA LYS A 33 0.66 33.35 -7.64
C LYS A 33 1.71 34.24 -7.02
N ASP A 34 2.24 35.14 -7.85
CA ASP A 34 3.09 36.25 -7.44
C ASP A 34 2.30 37.54 -7.68
N ASP A 35 2.04 38.29 -6.62
CA ASP A 35 1.33 39.58 -6.67
C ASP A 35 2.27 40.78 -6.45
N ASN A 36 3.58 40.63 -6.70
CA ASN A 36 4.66 41.61 -6.49
C ASN A 36 4.91 41.99 -5.02
N VAL A 37 4.03 41.59 -4.10
CA VAL A 37 4.14 41.84 -2.65
C VAL A 37 4.24 40.53 -1.87
N SER A 38 3.72 39.43 -2.43
CA SER A 38 3.79 38.10 -1.85
C SER A 38 3.80 37.01 -2.91
N VAL A 39 4.44 35.89 -2.56
CA VAL A 39 4.40 34.66 -3.36
C VAL A 39 3.64 33.62 -2.56
N ARG A 40 2.52 33.14 -3.09
CA ARG A 40 1.61 32.26 -2.36
C ARG A 40 0.94 31.23 -3.26
N PRO A 41 0.60 30.05 -2.73
CA PRO A 41 -0.12 29.05 -3.51
C PRO A 41 -1.55 29.52 -3.84
N SER A 42 -2.07 29.06 -4.97
CA SER A 42 -3.46 29.28 -5.35
C SER A 42 -4.43 28.71 -4.30
N GLN A 43 -5.54 29.40 -4.10
CA GLN A 43 -6.56 29.11 -3.08
C GLN A 43 -7.37 27.85 -3.41
N ARG A 44 -7.55 27.57 -4.70
CA ARG A 44 -8.24 26.36 -5.18
C ARG A 44 -7.22 25.49 -5.91
N MET A 45 -7.12 24.25 -5.49
CA MET A 45 -6.51 23.19 -6.30
C MET A 45 -7.62 22.40 -6.99
N VAL A 46 -7.36 21.98 -8.22
CA VAL A 46 -8.08 20.88 -8.84
C VAL A 46 -7.34 19.61 -8.43
N GLY A 47 -8.07 18.58 -7.97
CA GLY A 47 -7.47 17.30 -7.56
C GLY A 47 -6.72 16.62 -8.72
N HIS A 48 -5.88 15.62 -8.39
CA HIS A 48 -4.95 14.89 -9.30
C HIS A 48 -4.84 15.37 -10.75
N THR A 49 -3.66 15.85 -11.10
CA THR A 49 -3.31 16.12 -12.50
C THR A 49 -3.16 14.82 -13.28
N ALA A 50 -2.44 13.85 -12.71
CA ALA A 50 -2.21 12.56 -13.35
C ALA A 50 -1.94 11.46 -12.34
N PHE A 51 -2.21 10.23 -12.77
CA PHE A 51 -1.72 9.02 -12.13
C PHE A 51 -0.79 8.29 -13.10
N LEU A 52 0.34 7.84 -12.59
CA LEU A 52 1.32 7.05 -13.33
C LEU A 52 1.45 5.68 -12.67
N VAL A 53 1.37 4.63 -13.48
CA VAL A 53 1.56 3.24 -13.04
C VAL A 53 2.84 2.71 -13.66
N PHE A 54 3.82 2.41 -12.83
CA PHE A 54 5.08 1.81 -13.24
C PHE A 54 5.07 0.33 -12.89
N ALA A 55 5.65 -0.50 -13.75
CA ALA A 55 5.82 -1.93 -13.50
C ALA A 55 7.04 -2.45 -14.26
N ARG A 56 7.70 -3.47 -13.71
CA ARG A 56 8.80 -4.19 -14.37
C ARG A 56 8.29 -5.52 -14.89
N ARG A 57 8.41 -5.74 -16.21
CA ARG A 57 8.08 -7.04 -16.82
C ARG A 57 9.17 -8.07 -16.49
N VAL A 58 8.77 -9.29 -16.20
CA VAL A 58 9.62 -10.45 -15.93
C VAL A 58 9.08 -11.69 -16.64
N GLU A 59 9.90 -12.74 -16.68
CA GLU A 59 9.42 -14.06 -17.10
C GLU A 59 8.30 -14.56 -16.18
N TYR A 60 7.42 -15.38 -16.74
CA TYR A 60 6.31 -15.94 -15.99
C TYR A 60 6.82 -16.84 -14.86
N GLY A 61 6.23 -16.71 -13.67
CA GLY A 61 6.60 -17.53 -12.51
C GLY A 61 7.76 -16.98 -11.67
N VAL A 62 8.38 -15.86 -12.08
CA VAL A 62 9.36 -15.17 -11.24
C VAL A 62 8.67 -14.62 -9.98
N LYS A 63 9.04 -15.14 -8.82
CA LYS A 63 8.53 -14.63 -7.54
C LYS A 63 9.16 -13.26 -7.26
N PRO A 64 8.37 -12.22 -6.94
CA PRO A 64 8.93 -10.93 -6.53
C PRO A 64 9.83 -11.12 -5.31
N LEU A 65 11.01 -10.49 -5.32
CA LEU A 65 11.80 -10.36 -4.11
C LEU A 65 10.96 -9.56 -3.10
N GLN A 66 10.62 -10.20 -1.98
CA GLN A 66 9.91 -9.54 -0.88
C GLN A 66 10.77 -8.37 -0.41
N PRO A 67 10.26 -7.12 -0.38
CA PRO A 67 11.02 -6.01 0.15
C PRO A 67 11.36 -6.30 1.62
N ALA A 68 12.62 -6.07 2.01
CA ALA A 68 13.16 -6.44 3.33
C ALA A 68 12.33 -5.90 4.52
N LYS A 69 11.58 -4.81 4.31
CA LYS A 69 10.67 -4.24 5.31
C LYS A 69 9.47 -5.16 5.62
N THR A 70 8.89 -5.81 4.62
CA THR A 70 7.74 -6.72 4.82
C THR A 70 8.17 -7.99 5.55
N ALA A 71 9.35 -8.53 5.21
CA ALA A 71 9.91 -9.69 5.88
C ALA A 71 10.14 -9.43 7.38
N ARG A 72 10.60 -8.22 7.75
CA ARG A 72 10.75 -7.83 9.15
C ARG A 72 9.42 -7.70 9.88
N VAL A 73 8.41 -7.06 9.25
CA VAL A 73 7.07 -6.92 9.85
C VAL A 73 6.36 -8.27 10.00
N GLU A 74 6.51 -9.19 9.04
CA GLU A 74 5.97 -10.55 9.12
C GLU A 74 6.69 -11.39 10.17
N ALA A 75 8.02 -11.27 10.29
CA ALA A 75 8.79 -11.91 11.36
C ALA A 75 8.43 -11.36 12.75
N GLU A 76 8.26 -10.05 12.89
CA GLU A 76 7.81 -9.39 14.12
C GLU A 76 6.38 -9.82 14.51
N ARG A 77 5.46 -9.93 13.55
CA ARG A 77 4.11 -10.46 13.76
C ARG A 77 4.13 -11.94 14.16
N ALA A 78 4.90 -12.77 13.45
CA ALA A 78 5.03 -14.20 13.76
C ALA A 78 5.64 -14.44 15.15
N ALA A 79 6.59 -13.60 15.58
CA ALA A 79 7.16 -13.62 16.93
C ALA A 79 6.16 -13.17 18.02
N SER A 80 5.20 -12.31 17.68
CA SER A 80 4.18 -11.84 18.62
C SER A 80 3.08 -12.87 18.91
N THR A 81 2.76 -13.74 17.95
CA THR A 81 1.71 -14.78 18.07
C THR A 81 2.02 -15.89 19.07
N GLY A 82 3.24 -15.96 19.61
CA GLY A 82 3.63 -16.94 20.64
C GLY A 82 3.41 -16.49 22.09
N LYS A 83 2.99 -15.25 22.35
CA LYS A 83 3.04 -14.67 23.71
C LYS A 83 1.76 -14.79 24.55
N TYR A 84 0.64 -15.25 23.98
CA TYR A 84 -0.60 -15.50 24.72
C TYR A 84 -1.07 -16.95 24.52
N GLY A 85 -0.38 -17.87 25.18
CA GLY A 85 -0.79 -19.27 25.32
C GLY A 85 -1.76 -19.45 26.50
N LYS A 86 -2.98 -19.88 26.17
CA LYS A 86 -3.88 -20.76 26.97
C LYS A 86 -3.96 -20.52 28.48
N HIS A 87 -4.93 -19.70 28.93
CA HIS A 87 -5.53 -19.93 30.24
C HIS A 87 -6.53 -21.09 30.13
N THR A 88 -6.07 -22.33 30.33
CA THR A 88 -6.95 -23.44 30.69
C THR A 88 -7.35 -23.27 32.15
N SER A 89 -8.47 -22.62 32.41
CA SER A 89 -9.10 -22.65 33.73
C SER A 89 -10.02 -23.86 33.81
N THR A 90 -9.48 -25.00 34.22
CA THR A 90 -10.25 -26.11 34.79
C THR A 90 -10.92 -25.63 36.08
N LEU A 91 -12.24 -25.46 36.07
CA LEU A 91 -13.07 -25.45 37.27
C LEU A 91 -14.01 -26.65 37.21
N SER A 92 -13.48 -27.78 37.66
CA SER A 92 -14.27 -28.89 38.20
C SER A 92 -14.54 -28.64 39.69
N HIS A 93 -15.78 -28.93 40.12
CA HIS A 93 -16.44 -28.88 41.45
C HIS A 93 -17.60 -27.86 41.41
N LEU A 94 -18.87 -28.19 41.68
CA LEU A 94 -19.41 -29.17 42.63
C LEU A 94 -20.88 -29.50 42.27
N LYS A 95 -21.28 -30.77 42.47
CA LYS A 95 -22.67 -31.28 42.45
C LYS A 95 -23.60 -30.47 43.37
N MET A 96 -24.83 -30.23 42.91
CA MET A 96 -26.07 -30.76 43.53
C MET A 96 -27.12 -31.00 42.44
#